data_AF-A0A970IPX8-F1
#
_entry.id   AF-A0A970IPX8-F1
#
_cell.length_a   1.000
_cell.length_b   1.000
_cell.length_c   1.000
_cell.angle_alpha   90.00
_cell.angle_beta   90.00
_cell.angle_gamma   90.00
#
_symmetry.space_group_name_H-M   'P 1'
#
loop_
_entity.id
_entity.type
_entity.pdbx_description
1 polymer ?
#
loop_
_entity_poly.entity_id
_entity_poly.type
_entity_poly.pdbx_seq_one_letter_code
_entity_poly.pdbx_strand_id
1 'polypeptide(L)'
;IAGLLHDISHTAFSHVIDFVFENKDEDYHEKIYHQIIADSEIPLILSKYGYDYKNILLDSSKWSLLEQPAPELCVDRIDYALRDMHRYESITIEEIDDFLGNLIIIEGRIYLKDVKTAEWFVRIYYKEVIGYFMNPLNIYGYDFLAKALKFALDKKIISTNTLLRTDEEVMNFLRLSNDIDVKNLLNHIHRNVIVKEDKVEYHLHRKNKVRLIDPSVFYDGQLIPSSELSIEIKKMNENAKRKAEEGMYVKIISN
;
A
#
# COMPACT_ATOMS: atom_id res chain seq x y z
N ILE A 1 12.72 -15.91 -2.70
CA ILE A 1 13.72 -14.81 -2.71
C ILE A 1 13.09 -13.53 -3.22
N ALA A 2 12.63 -13.46 -4.47
CA ALA A 2 11.96 -12.28 -5.01
C ALA A 2 10.81 -11.78 -4.11
N GLY A 3 9.86 -12.65 -3.73
CA GLY A 3 8.78 -12.24 -2.83
C GLY A 3 9.20 -11.82 -1.42
N LEU A 4 10.36 -12.27 -0.91
CA LEU A 4 10.87 -11.81 0.39
C LEU A 4 11.47 -10.40 0.28
N LEU A 5 12.07 -10.08 -0.87
CA LEU A 5 12.86 -8.88 -1.10
C LEU A 5 12.13 -7.84 -1.96
N HIS A 6 10.86 -8.04 -2.30
CA HIS A 6 10.12 -7.18 -3.22
C HIS A 6 9.95 -5.74 -2.68
N ASP A 7 9.76 -5.62 -1.36
CA ASP A 7 9.51 -4.36 -0.67
C ASP A 7 10.72 -3.79 0.08
N ILE A 8 11.92 -4.36 -0.10
CA ILE A 8 13.10 -4.00 0.69
C ILE A 8 13.54 -2.54 0.56
N SER A 9 13.13 -1.87 -0.51
CA SER A 9 13.45 -0.48 -0.79
C SER A 9 12.41 0.51 -0.26
N HIS A 10 11.38 0.04 0.45
CA HIS A 10 10.50 0.96 1.16
C HIS A 10 11.29 1.79 2.17
N THR A 11 11.03 3.09 2.13
CA THR A 11 11.58 4.07 3.05
C THR A 11 10.78 4.11 4.35
N ALA A 12 11.30 4.82 5.36
CA ALA A 12 10.55 5.15 6.56
C ALA A 12 9.15 5.69 6.20
N PHE A 13 8.13 5.19 6.89
CA PHE A 13 6.71 5.50 6.68
C PHE A 13 6.16 5.11 5.29
N SER A 14 6.84 4.22 4.58
CA SER A 14 6.42 3.63 3.30
C SER A 14 5.93 4.70 2.29
N HIS A 15 4.66 4.65 1.91
CA HIS A 15 4.07 5.53 0.88
C HIS A 15 3.95 7.01 1.30
N VAL A 16 4.22 7.37 2.55
CA VAL A 16 4.27 8.80 2.93
C VAL A 16 5.31 9.55 2.09
N ILE A 17 6.41 8.87 1.74
CA ILE A 17 7.52 9.45 0.98
C ILE A 17 7.12 9.78 -0.47
N ASP A 18 6.17 9.04 -1.04
CA ASP A 18 5.62 9.40 -2.36
C ASP A 18 4.99 10.81 -2.33
N PHE A 19 4.34 11.19 -1.23
CA PHE A 19 3.79 12.55 -1.08
C PHE A 19 4.87 13.61 -0.81
N VAL A 20 5.95 13.24 -0.12
CA VAL A 20 7.09 14.14 0.14
C VAL A 20 7.72 14.57 -1.18
N PHE A 21 7.89 13.63 -2.12
CA PHE A 21 8.49 13.88 -3.43
C PHE A 21 7.50 14.18 -4.55
N GLU A 22 6.21 14.35 -4.24
CA GLU A 22 5.15 14.58 -5.22
C GLU A 22 5.06 13.49 -6.31
N ASN A 23 5.41 12.25 -5.93
CA ASN A 23 5.42 11.08 -6.78
C ASN A 23 4.01 10.48 -6.91
N LYS A 24 3.30 10.84 -7.99
CA LYS A 24 1.88 10.48 -8.17
C LYS A 24 1.62 9.00 -8.43
N ASP A 25 2.62 8.27 -8.92
CA ASP A 25 2.47 6.85 -9.26
C ASP A 25 2.58 5.93 -8.01
N GLU A 26 2.94 6.51 -6.86
CA GLU A 26 3.16 5.83 -5.57
C GLU A 26 4.18 4.66 -5.68
N ASP A 27 5.21 4.84 -6.50
CA ASP A 27 6.23 3.86 -6.90
C ASP A 27 7.67 4.27 -6.53
N TYR A 28 7.86 5.18 -5.56
CA TYR A 28 9.21 5.70 -5.25
C TYR A 28 10.17 4.60 -4.82
N HIS A 29 9.67 3.64 -4.05
CA HIS A 29 10.43 2.46 -3.61
C HIS A 29 10.92 1.62 -4.80
N GLU A 30 10.14 1.49 -5.89
CA GLU A 30 10.57 0.81 -7.12
C GLU A 30 11.73 1.55 -7.81
N LYS A 31 11.66 2.90 -7.83
CA LYS A 31 12.69 3.76 -8.46
C LYS A 31 14.06 3.63 -7.81
N ILE A 32 14.12 3.37 -6.51
CA ILE A 32 15.39 3.20 -5.77
C ILE A 32 15.78 1.73 -5.57
N TYR A 33 14.93 0.78 -5.96
CA TYR A 33 15.09 -0.66 -5.71
C TYR A 33 16.46 -1.21 -6.14
N HIS A 34 16.85 -0.97 -7.40
CA HIS A 34 18.11 -1.47 -7.94
C HIS A 34 19.32 -0.97 -7.14
N GLN A 35 19.32 0.31 -6.75
CA GLN A 35 20.41 0.91 -5.98
C GLN A 35 20.49 0.29 -4.59
N ILE A 36 19.35 0.14 -3.90
CA ILE A 36 19.28 -0.47 -2.57
C ILE A 36 19.82 -1.91 -2.59
N ILE A 37 19.43 -2.70 -3.59
CA ILE A 37 19.96 -4.06 -3.75
C ILE A 37 21.47 -4.02 -4.01
N ALA A 38 21.93 -3.21 -4.97
CA ALA A 38 23.33 -3.18 -5.39
C ALA A 38 24.30 -2.73 -4.29
N ASP A 39 23.87 -1.79 -3.44
CA ASP A 39 24.69 -1.24 -2.34
C ASP A 39 24.63 -2.08 -1.05
N SER A 40 23.77 -3.09 -1.02
CA SER A 40 23.62 -3.98 0.13
C SER A 40 24.57 -5.19 0.09
N GLU A 41 24.51 -6.00 1.13
CA GLU A 41 25.17 -7.31 1.20
C GLU A 41 24.41 -8.42 0.43
N ILE A 42 23.22 -8.14 -0.11
CA ILE A 42 22.37 -9.12 -0.80
C ILE A 42 23.05 -9.74 -2.03
N PRO A 43 23.69 -8.98 -2.95
CA PRO A 43 24.39 -9.57 -4.09
C PRO A 43 25.46 -10.58 -3.65
N LEU A 44 26.23 -10.25 -2.61
CA LEU A 44 27.28 -11.12 -2.07
C LEU A 44 26.70 -12.37 -1.41
N ILE A 45 25.64 -12.22 -0.61
CA ILE A 45 24.93 -13.34 0.03
C ILE A 45 24.37 -14.28 -1.03
N LEU A 46 23.64 -13.77 -2.02
CA LEU A 46 23.04 -14.59 -3.08
C LEU A 46 24.12 -15.31 -3.90
N SER A 47 25.19 -14.61 -4.28
CA SER A 47 26.31 -15.20 -5.02
C SER A 47 27.00 -16.33 -4.24
N LYS A 48 27.14 -16.19 -2.91
CA LYS A 48 27.71 -17.23 -2.03
C LYS A 48 26.94 -18.56 -2.11
N TYR A 49 25.63 -18.50 -2.37
CA TYR A 49 24.77 -19.67 -2.52
C TYR A 49 24.50 -20.05 -3.99
N GLY A 50 25.23 -19.47 -4.95
CA GLY A 50 25.11 -19.78 -6.37
C GLY A 50 23.93 -19.13 -7.08
N TYR A 51 23.32 -18.10 -6.49
CA TYR A 51 22.25 -17.33 -7.10
C TYR A 51 22.77 -16.04 -7.75
N ASP A 52 22.27 -15.73 -8.94
CA ASP A 52 22.46 -14.43 -9.57
C ASP A 52 21.31 -13.49 -9.18
N TYR A 53 21.62 -12.49 -8.36
CA TYR A 53 20.63 -11.52 -7.89
C TYR A 53 19.98 -10.75 -9.05
N LYS A 54 20.69 -10.50 -10.16
CA LYS A 54 20.15 -9.75 -11.29
C LYS A 54 19.00 -10.53 -11.94
N ASN A 55 19.20 -11.83 -12.09
CA ASN A 55 18.21 -12.73 -12.66
C ASN A 55 16.98 -12.91 -11.77
N ILE A 56 17.10 -12.73 -10.46
CA ILE A 56 16.02 -12.94 -9.48
C ILE A 56 15.28 -11.64 -9.17
N LEU A 57 15.98 -10.51 -9.06
CA LEU A 57 15.45 -9.28 -8.45
C LEU A 57 15.26 -8.14 -9.44
N LEU A 58 15.94 -8.13 -10.60
CA LEU A 58 15.90 -6.99 -11.53
C LEU A 58 14.92 -7.19 -12.69
N ASP A 59 14.20 -8.31 -12.69
CA ASP A 59 13.16 -8.61 -13.67
C ASP A 59 11.97 -9.23 -12.95
N SER A 60 11.04 -8.37 -12.52
CA SER A 60 9.81 -8.78 -11.82
C SER A 60 8.85 -9.57 -12.72
N SER A 61 8.96 -9.44 -14.05
CA SER A 61 8.08 -10.12 -15.00
C SER A 61 8.19 -11.66 -14.95
N LYS A 62 9.29 -12.17 -14.40
CA LYS A 62 9.52 -13.61 -14.16
C LYS A 62 8.65 -14.18 -13.04
N TRP A 63 8.10 -13.34 -12.17
CA TRP A 63 7.40 -13.75 -10.95
C TRP A 63 5.92 -13.40 -11.04
N SER A 64 5.21 -14.00 -12.00
CA SER A 64 3.80 -13.73 -12.26
C SER A 64 2.86 -13.98 -11.07
N LEU A 65 3.25 -14.83 -10.11
CA LEU A 65 2.49 -14.99 -8.86
C LEU A 65 2.71 -13.83 -7.88
N LEU A 66 3.94 -13.28 -7.83
CA LEU A 66 4.32 -12.23 -6.88
C LEU A 66 3.54 -10.95 -7.16
N GLU A 67 3.56 -10.53 -8.42
CA GLU A 67 2.94 -9.30 -8.87
C GLU A 67 2.21 -9.51 -10.20
N GLN A 68 1.03 -8.91 -10.30
CA GLN A 68 0.22 -8.83 -11.53
C GLN A 68 -0.33 -7.42 -11.64
N PRO A 69 -0.59 -6.89 -12.84
CA PRO A 69 -1.35 -5.67 -12.98
C PRO A 69 -2.72 -5.78 -12.30
N ALA A 70 -3.17 -4.72 -11.65
CA ALA A 70 -4.57 -4.61 -11.24
C ALA A 70 -5.50 -4.74 -12.47
N PRO A 71 -6.69 -5.33 -12.34
CA PRO A 71 -7.38 -5.66 -11.09
C PRO A 71 -7.24 -7.13 -10.64
N GLU A 72 -6.29 -7.89 -11.20
CA GLU A 72 -6.11 -9.32 -10.86
C GLU A 72 -5.38 -9.53 -9.51
N LEU A 73 -5.45 -10.76 -9.00
CA LEU A 73 -4.74 -11.16 -7.79
C LEU A 73 -3.23 -11.30 -8.02
N CYS A 74 -2.48 -11.00 -6.98
CA CYS A 74 -1.09 -11.39 -6.82
C CYS A 74 -0.80 -11.63 -5.34
N VAL A 75 0.31 -12.30 -5.03
CA VAL A 75 0.67 -12.66 -3.65
C VAL A 75 0.80 -11.40 -2.77
N ASP A 76 1.39 -10.32 -3.28
CA ASP A 76 1.50 -9.05 -2.53
C ASP A 76 0.12 -8.54 -2.07
N ARG A 77 -0.84 -8.38 -2.99
CA ARG A 77 -2.21 -7.94 -2.67
C ARG A 77 -2.96 -8.86 -1.75
N ILE A 78 -2.75 -10.16 -1.89
CA ILE A 78 -3.36 -11.14 -0.98
C ILE A 78 -2.74 -11.00 0.41
N ASP A 79 -1.42 -10.88 0.51
CA ASP A 79 -0.71 -10.83 1.78
C ASP A 79 -1.09 -9.60 2.59
N TYR A 80 -0.94 -8.39 2.03
CA TYR A 80 -1.22 -7.17 2.79
C TYR A 80 -2.70 -7.10 3.18
N ALA A 81 -3.62 -7.45 2.28
CA ALA A 81 -5.04 -7.34 2.56
C ALA A 81 -5.50 -8.30 3.67
N LEU A 82 -5.01 -9.54 3.66
CA LEU A 82 -5.36 -10.50 4.72
C LEU A 82 -4.66 -10.16 6.04
N ARG A 83 -3.38 -9.77 5.98
CA ARG A 83 -2.58 -9.42 7.15
C ARG A 83 -3.15 -8.22 7.90
N ASP A 84 -3.48 -7.16 7.17
CA ASP A 84 -3.97 -5.91 7.76
C ASP A 84 -5.40 -6.06 8.26
N MET A 85 -6.26 -6.78 7.53
CA MET A 85 -7.63 -7.02 7.96
C MET A 85 -7.70 -7.96 9.16
N HIS A 86 -6.77 -8.90 9.30
CA HIS A 86 -6.65 -9.71 10.52
C HIS A 86 -6.12 -8.87 11.70
N ARG A 87 -5.17 -7.96 11.43
CA ARG A 87 -4.50 -7.19 12.49
C ARG A 87 -5.33 -6.03 13.03
N TYR A 88 -5.96 -5.27 12.13
CA TYR A 88 -6.60 -4.00 12.43
C TYR A 88 -8.13 -4.08 12.39
N GLU A 89 -8.68 -5.06 11.68
CA GLU A 89 -10.11 -5.26 11.53
C GLU A 89 -10.52 -6.59 12.17
N SER A 90 -11.46 -7.31 11.56
CA SER A 90 -12.08 -8.50 12.16
C SER A 90 -12.32 -9.58 11.11
N ILE A 91 -11.24 -10.08 10.51
CA ILE A 91 -11.25 -11.41 9.87
C ILE A 91 -10.49 -12.41 10.73
N THR A 92 -10.94 -13.66 10.76
CA THR A 92 -10.29 -14.71 11.54
C THR A 92 -9.28 -15.51 10.72
N ILE A 93 -8.41 -16.27 11.40
CA ILE A 93 -7.49 -17.19 10.73
C ILE A 93 -8.26 -18.26 9.95
N GLU A 94 -9.40 -18.73 10.44
CA GLU A 94 -10.24 -19.70 9.74
C GLU A 94 -10.80 -19.13 8.42
N GLU A 95 -11.20 -17.85 8.40
CA GLU A 95 -11.62 -17.18 7.17
C GLU A 95 -10.46 -17.02 6.18
N ILE A 96 -9.25 -16.74 6.68
CA ILE A 96 -8.03 -16.68 5.85
C ILE A 96 -7.73 -18.06 5.25
N ASP A 97 -7.74 -19.11 6.06
CA ASP A 97 -7.47 -20.47 5.61
C ASP A 97 -8.50 -20.95 4.58
N ASP A 98 -9.79 -20.60 4.77
CA ASP A 98 -10.85 -20.87 3.79
C ASP A 98 -10.59 -20.14 2.47
N PHE A 99 -10.24 -18.85 2.51
CA PHE A 99 -9.90 -18.10 1.30
C PHE A 99 -8.68 -18.70 0.56
N LEU A 100 -7.59 -18.98 1.29
CA LEU A 100 -6.37 -19.56 0.73
C LEU A 100 -6.64 -20.95 0.13
N GLY A 101 -7.50 -21.75 0.77
CA GLY A 101 -7.94 -23.05 0.26
C GLY A 101 -8.73 -22.97 -1.06
N ASN A 102 -9.23 -21.78 -1.42
CA ASN A 102 -9.99 -21.51 -2.64
C ASN A 102 -9.20 -20.81 -3.74
N LEU A 103 -7.88 -20.61 -3.54
CA LEU A 103 -6.99 -20.18 -4.61
C LEU A 103 -6.70 -21.33 -5.59
N ILE A 104 -6.58 -20.99 -6.87
CA ILE A 104 -6.09 -21.88 -7.93
C ILE A 104 -5.06 -21.17 -8.77
N ILE A 105 -4.15 -21.95 -9.36
CA ILE A 105 -3.12 -21.42 -10.26
C ILE A 105 -3.33 -21.99 -11.65
N ILE A 106 -3.49 -21.11 -12.63
CA ILE A 106 -3.59 -21.45 -14.05
C ILE A 106 -2.54 -20.60 -14.78
N GLU A 107 -1.67 -21.26 -15.55
CA GLU A 107 -0.62 -20.59 -16.35
C GLU A 107 0.24 -19.59 -15.54
N GLY A 108 0.53 -19.92 -14.28
CA GLY A 108 1.37 -19.10 -13.40
C GLY A 108 0.68 -17.86 -12.82
N ARG A 109 -0.65 -17.76 -12.89
CA ARG A 109 -1.46 -16.67 -12.32
C ARG A 109 -2.45 -17.20 -11.30
N ILE A 110 -2.85 -16.36 -10.36
CA ILE A 110 -3.74 -16.70 -9.24
C ILE A 110 -5.18 -16.34 -9.59
N TYR A 111 -6.09 -17.29 -9.41
CA TYR A 111 -7.52 -17.14 -9.64
C TYR A 111 -8.31 -17.77 -8.49
N LEU A 112 -9.64 -17.60 -8.53
CA LEU A 112 -10.55 -18.13 -7.51
C LEU A 112 -11.43 -19.25 -8.04
N LYS A 113 -11.73 -20.23 -7.19
CA LYS A 113 -12.59 -21.39 -7.53
C LYS A 113 -14.04 -21.03 -7.74
N ASP A 114 -14.54 -20.04 -7.02
CA ASP A 114 -15.95 -19.68 -7.04
C ASP A 114 -16.20 -18.20 -6.73
N VAL A 115 -17.42 -17.77 -7.09
CA VAL A 115 -17.88 -16.38 -6.97
C VAL A 115 -18.01 -15.94 -5.51
N LYS A 116 -18.35 -16.85 -4.58
CA LYS A 116 -18.53 -16.52 -3.17
C LYS A 116 -17.20 -16.14 -2.53
N THR A 117 -16.12 -16.87 -2.84
CA THR A 117 -14.76 -16.50 -2.44
C THR A 117 -14.36 -15.13 -3.01
N ALA A 118 -14.69 -14.86 -4.28
CA ALA A 118 -14.42 -13.57 -4.90
C ALA A 118 -15.16 -12.42 -4.21
N GLU A 119 -16.46 -12.59 -3.93
CA GLU A 119 -17.26 -11.61 -3.21
C GLU A 119 -16.68 -11.31 -1.82
N TRP A 120 -16.22 -12.35 -1.11
CA TRP A 120 -15.57 -12.19 0.18
C TRP A 120 -14.28 -11.38 0.06
N PHE A 121 -13.37 -11.76 -0.83
CA PHE A 121 -12.08 -11.08 -0.93
C PHE A 121 -12.22 -9.63 -1.41
N VAL A 122 -13.05 -9.38 -2.43
CA VAL A 122 -13.30 -8.00 -2.93
C VAL A 122 -13.83 -7.10 -1.80
N ARG A 123 -14.73 -7.62 -0.97
CA ARG A 123 -15.26 -6.88 0.19
C ARG A 123 -14.18 -6.57 1.22
N ILE A 124 -13.33 -7.54 1.54
CA ILE A 124 -12.22 -7.37 2.49
C ILE A 124 -11.19 -6.38 1.95
N TYR A 125 -10.79 -6.53 0.69
CA TYR A 125 -9.87 -5.62 -0.01
C TYR A 125 -10.36 -4.17 0.01
N TYR A 126 -11.65 -3.92 -0.27
CA TYR A 126 -12.17 -2.55 -0.24
C TYR A 126 -12.42 -2.00 1.17
N LYS A 127 -12.61 -2.84 2.19
CA LYS A 127 -12.58 -2.37 3.58
C LYS A 127 -11.23 -1.77 3.91
N GLU A 128 -10.15 -2.38 3.44
CA GLU A 128 -8.81 -1.84 3.61
C GLU A 128 -8.59 -0.59 2.75
N VAL A 129 -8.72 -0.70 1.43
CA VAL A 129 -8.39 0.41 0.51
C VAL A 129 -9.24 1.64 0.78
N ILE A 130 -10.54 1.48 1.00
CA ILE A 130 -11.45 2.62 1.20
C ILE A 130 -11.63 2.94 2.68
N GLY A 131 -11.83 1.93 3.52
CA GLY A 131 -12.13 2.12 4.94
C GLY A 131 -10.90 2.50 5.76
N TYR A 132 -9.73 1.96 5.41
CA TYR A 132 -8.49 2.19 6.12
C TYR A 132 -7.56 3.18 5.39
N PHE A 133 -7.07 2.89 4.18
CA PHE A 133 -6.11 3.78 3.50
C PHE A 133 -6.70 5.17 3.22
N MET A 134 -7.97 5.23 2.80
CA MET A 134 -8.66 6.50 2.56
C MET A 134 -9.32 7.08 3.81
N ASN A 135 -9.15 6.49 5.01
CA ASN A 135 -9.74 7.02 6.23
C ASN A 135 -9.32 8.49 6.45
N PRO A 136 -10.24 9.41 6.77
CA PRO A 136 -9.91 10.82 6.96
C PRO A 136 -8.76 11.07 7.94
N LEU A 137 -8.65 10.25 9.00
CA LEU A 137 -7.58 10.36 9.99
C LEU A 137 -6.22 9.92 9.43
N ASN A 138 -6.18 8.87 8.63
CA ASN A 138 -4.96 8.40 7.96
C ASN A 138 -4.49 9.43 6.93
N ILE A 139 -5.42 9.96 6.12
CA ILE A 139 -5.13 11.01 5.14
C ILE A 139 -4.61 12.28 5.82
N TYR A 140 -5.20 12.67 6.95
CA TYR A 140 -4.72 13.78 7.77
C TYR A 140 -3.29 13.52 8.29
N GLY A 141 -3.03 12.37 8.90
CA GLY A 141 -1.73 12.04 9.47
C GLY A 141 -0.62 12.00 8.40
N TYR A 142 -0.92 11.39 7.25
CA TYR A 142 -0.03 11.33 6.10
C TYR A 142 0.32 12.72 5.59
N ASP A 143 -0.66 13.63 5.51
CA ASP A 143 -0.42 14.98 5.02
C ASP A 143 0.49 15.79 5.95
N PHE A 144 0.24 15.78 7.26
CA PHE A 144 1.09 16.49 8.22
C PHE A 144 2.50 15.89 8.31
N LEU A 145 2.61 14.56 8.28
CA LEU A 145 3.92 13.90 8.28
C LEU A 145 4.71 14.18 7.00
N ALA A 146 4.07 14.10 5.83
CA ALA A 146 4.70 14.42 4.56
C ALA A 146 5.19 15.87 4.52
N LYS A 147 4.38 16.81 5.03
CA LYS A 147 4.80 18.22 5.19
C LYS A 147 6.01 18.34 6.12
N ALA A 148 5.99 17.70 7.29
CA ALA A 148 7.10 17.75 8.23
C ALA A 148 8.41 17.24 7.62
N LEU A 149 8.33 16.10 6.91
CA LEU A 149 9.47 15.49 6.22
C LEU A 149 9.99 16.38 5.08
N LYS A 150 9.10 16.94 4.26
CA LYS A 150 9.47 17.86 3.18
C LYS A 150 10.18 19.10 3.71
N PHE A 151 9.62 19.75 4.74
CA PHE A 151 10.26 20.90 5.39
C PHE A 151 11.64 20.54 5.97
N ALA A 152 11.76 19.38 6.60
CA ALA A 152 13.03 18.92 7.16
C ALA A 152 14.08 18.63 6.08
N LEU A 153 13.69 18.10 4.92
CA LEU A 153 14.57 17.91 3.76
C LEU A 153 15.01 19.25 3.16
N ASP A 154 14.06 20.17 2.93
CA ASP A 154 14.34 21.50 2.36
C ASP A 154 15.30 22.30 3.23
N LYS A 155 15.15 22.19 4.56
CA LYS A 155 16.05 22.81 5.55
C LYS A 155 17.32 21.99 5.83
N LYS A 156 17.51 20.84 5.17
CA LYS A 156 18.65 19.92 5.35
C LYS A 156 18.83 19.43 6.80
N ILE A 157 17.74 19.37 7.57
CA ILE A 157 17.69 18.75 8.90
C ILE A 157 17.83 17.23 8.76
N ILE A 158 17.22 16.69 7.72
CA ILE A 158 17.38 15.31 7.27
C ILE A 158 17.83 15.30 5.81
N SER A 159 18.34 14.15 5.37
CA SER A 159 18.68 13.89 3.97
C SER A 159 17.83 12.76 3.40
N THR A 160 17.88 12.53 2.09
CA THR A 160 17.24 11.36 1.47
C THR A 160 17.74 10.04 2.07
N ASN A 161 19.03 9.95 2.44
CA ASN A 161 19.58 8.78 3.13
C ASN A 161 19.01 8.61 4.54
N THR A 162 18.57 9.69 5.19
CA THR A 162 17.88 9.57 6.48
C THR A 162 16.56 8.82 6.32
N LEU A 163 15.87 8.96 5.18
CA LEU A 163 14.61 8.25 4.89
C LEU A 163 14.79 6.74 4.68
N LEU A 164 16.02 6.25 4.50
CA LEU A 164 16.33 4.82 4.40
C LEU A 164 16.50 4.15 5.77
N ARG A 165 16.29 4.89 6.86
CA ARG A 165 16.31 4.38 8.24
C ARG A 165 14.93 3.92 8.69
N THR A 166 14.83 3.45 9.93
CA THR A 166 13.54 3.10 10.53
C THR A 166 12.69 4.33 10.86
N ASP A 167 11.37 4.15 10.92
CA ASP A 167 10.40 5.19 11.30
C ASP A 167 10.80 5.92 12.59
N GLU A 168 11.19 5.18 13.63
CA GLU A 168 11.56 5.77 14.92
C GLU A 168 12.86 6.57 14.85
N GLU A 169 13.86 6.11 14.08
CA GLU A 169 15.08 6.88 13.86
C GLU A 169 14.79 8.20 13.13
N VAL A 170 13.98 8.16 12.08
CA VAL A 170 13.58 9.37 11.35
C VAL A 170 12.79 10.30 12.25
N MET A 171 11.83 9.78 13.02
CA MET A 171 11.10 10.57 14.02
C MET A 171 12.04 11.24 15.02
N ASN A 172 13.09 10.54 15.47
CA ASN A 172 14.05 11.10 16.42
C ASN A 172 14.86 12.25 15.80
N PHE A 173 15.28 12.16 14.54
CA PHE A 173 15.89 13.31 13.84
C PHE A 173 14.95 14.52 13.82
N LEU A 174 13.67 14.31 13.51
CA LEU A 174 12.70 15.41 13.46
C LEU A 174 12.44 16.02 14.84
N ARG A 175 12.24 15.19 15.88
CA ARG A 175 11.97 15.63 17.27
C ARG A 175 13.15 16.38 17.89
N LEU A 176 14.37 15.92 17.62
CA LEU A 176 15.61 16.54 18.13
C LEU A 176 16.01 17.80 17.37
N SER A 177 15.40 18.06 16.20
CA SER A 177 15.61 19.31 15.49
C SER A 177 15.19 20.49 16.37
N ASN A 178 15.90 21.61 16.28
CA ASN A 178 15.48 22.87 16.93
C ASN A 178 14.55 23.70 16.04
N ASP A 179 14.07 23.11 14.93
CA ASP A 179 13.25 23.82 13.97
C ASP A 179 11.79 23.89 14.43
N ILE A 180 11.30 25.12 14.57
CA ILE A 180 9.96 25.37 15.11
C ILE A 180 8.86 24.90 14.15
N ASP A 181 9.08 24.98 12.84
CA ASP A 181 8.07 24.61 11.85
C ASP A 181 7.90 23.09 11.80
N VAL A 182 9.01 22.34 11.83
CA VAL A 182 8.98 20.88 11.93
C VAL A 182 8.27 20.45 13.22
N LYS A 183 8.60 21.06 14.37
CA LYS A 183 7.94 20.75 15.65
C LYS A 183 6.45 21.06 15.62
N ASN A 184 6.04 22.19 15.05
CA ASN A 184 4.64 22.56 14.93
C ASN A 184 3.87 21.56 14.07
N LEU A 185 4.43 21.13 12.94
CA LEU A 185 3.81 20.09 12.09
C LEU A 185 3.69 18.75 12.82
N LEU A 186 4.70 18.36 13.60
CA LEU A 186 4.63 17.14 14.41
C LEU A 186 3.61 17.23 15.55
N ASN A 187 3.43 18.41 16.15
CA ASN A 187 2.46 18.60 17.24
C ASN A 187 1.02 18.37 16.78
N HIS A 188 0.75 18.47 15.47
CA HIS A 188 -0.53 18.14 14.86
C HIS A 188 -0.79 16.63 14.72
N ILE A 189 0.22 15.78 14.99
CA ILE A 189 0.11 14.32 14.89
C ILE A 189 -0.01 13.73 16.30
N HIS A 190 -1.24 13.69 16.83
CA HIS A 190 -1.53 13.13 18.15
C HIS A 190 -2.91 12.48 18.21
N ARG A 191 -3.17 11.71 19.27
CA ARG A 191 -4.35 10.86 19.41
C ARG A 191 -5.69 11.59 19.57
N ASN A 192 -5.67 12.90 19.86
CA ASN A 192 -6.88 13.67 20.14
C ASN A 192 -7.41 14.42 18.91
N VAL A 193 -6.78 14.24 17.76
CA VAL A 193 -7.25 14.83 16.50
C VAL A 193 -8.60 14.24 16.13
N ILE A 194 -9.55 15.12 15.79
CA ILE A 194 -10.87 14.74 15.30
C ILE A 194 -11.04 15.32 13.89
N VAL A 195 -11.20 14.42 12.92
CA VAL A 195 -11.45 14.76 11.52
C VAL A 195 -12.65 13.98 10.99
N LYS A 196 -13.26 14.51 9.93
CA LYS A 196 -14.31 13.81 9.18
C LYS A 196 -14.16 14.04 7.68
N GLU A 197 -14.84 13.22 6.89
CA GLU A 197 -15.05 13.53 5.48
C GLU A 197 -16.11 14.65 5.33
N ASP A 198 -15.82 15.68 4.53
CA ASP A 198 -16.77 16.75 4.20
C ASP A 198 -16.44 17.33 2.82
N LYS A 199 -17.33 17.16 1.84
CA LYS A 199 -17.09 17.62 0.46
C LYS A 199 -17.35 19.12 0.24
N VAL A 200 -18.01 19.78 1.18
CA VAL A 200 -18.39 21.19 1.06
C VAL A 200 -17.39 22.06 1.82
N GLU A 201 -17.09 21.68 3.07
CA GLU A 201 -16.18 22.42 3.94
C GLU A 201 -15.01 21.54 4.38
N TYR A 202 -13.90 21.59 3.64
CA TYR A 202 -12.69 20.80 3.91
C TYR A 202 -11.44 21.68 4.04
N HIS A 203 -10.44 21.14 4.72
CA HIS A 203 -9.12 21.75 4.88
C HIS A 203 -8.06 21.05 4.01
N LEU A 204 -8.29 19.77 3.69
CA LEU A 204 -7.39 18.93 2.92
C LEU A 204 -8.21 18.16 1.89
N HIS A 205 -7.70 18.05 0.67
CA HIS A 205 -8.21 17.13 -0.34
C HIS A 205 -7.05 16.32 -0.89
N ARG A 206 -7.21 15.00 -0.96
CA ARG A 206 -6.19 14.11 -1.51
C ARG A 206 -6.82 13.04 -2.39
N LYS A 207 -6.21 12.81 -3.54
CA LYS A 207 -6.47 11.65 -4.40
C LYS A 207 -5.32 10.67 -4.22
N ASN A 208 -5.67 9.41 -3.94
CA ASN A 208 -4.70 8.32 -3.83
C ASN A 208 -4.67 7.54 -5.16
N LYS A 209 -3.65 6.72 -5.35
CA LYS A 209 -3.60 5.73 -6.45
C LYS A 209 -4.88 4.89 -6.46
N VAL A 210 -5.42 4.70 -7.65
CA VAL A 210 -6.61 3.86 -7.86
C VAL A 210 -6.20 2.41 -7.66
N ARG A 211 -6.78 1.76 -6.65
CA ARG A 211 -6.54 0.36 -6.29
C ARG A 211 -7.85 -0.42 -6.46
N LEU A 212 -8.08 -0.96 -7.66
CA LEU A 212 -9.24 -1.79 -7.98
C LEU A 212 -8.86 -3.27 -7.95
N ILE A 213 -9.81 -4.11 -7.57
CA ILE A 213 -9.69 -5.56 -7.60
C ILE A 213 -10.94 -6.18 -8.24
N ASP A 214 -10.72 -7.14 -9.14
CA ASP A 214 -11.74 -7.87 -9.86
C ASP A 214 -11.15 -9.22 -10.28
N PRO A 215 -10.91 -10.12 -9.30
CA PRO A 215 -10.20 -11.36 -9.54
C PRO A 215 -11.00 -12.24 -10.50
N SER A 216 -10.36 -12.84 -11.50
CA SER A 216 -11.07 -13.80 -12.35
C SER A 216 -11.41 -15.10 -11.58
N VAL A 217 -12.61 -15.61 -11.80
CA VAL A 217 -13.14 -16.86 -11.24
C VAL A 217 -13.15 -17.93 -12.32
N PHE A 218 -12.75 -19.15 -11.98
CA PHE A 218 -12.87 -20.29 -12.89
C PHE A 218 -14.31 -20.83 -12.86
N TYR A 219 -15.07 -20.50 -13.90
CA TYR A 219 -16.50 -20.81 -14.03
C TYR A 219 -16.79 -21.42 -15.40
N ASP A 220 -17.48 -22.56 -15.43
CA ASP A 220 -17.82 -23.31 -16.66
C ASP A 220 -16.65 -23.54 -17.63
N GLY A 221 -15.46 -23.81 -17.08
CA GLY A 221 -14.25 -24.09 -17.86
C GLY A 221 -13.55 -22.86 -18.43
N GLN A 222 -13.97 -21.66 -18.04
CA GLN A 222 -13.39 -20.39 -18.45
C GLN A 222 -13.00 -19.54 -17.25
N LEU A 223 -12.04 -18.64 -17.45
CA LEU A 223 -11.70 -17.60 -16.50
C LEU A 223 -12.52 -16.36 -16.83
N ILE A 224 -13.41 -15.97 -15.92
CA ILE A 224 -14.34 -14.85 -16.11
C ILE A 224 -14.10 -13.84 -14.98
N PRO A 225 -13.96 -12.53 -15.27
CA PRO A 225 -13.88 -11.50 -14.24
C PRO A 225 -15.05 -11.62 -13.25
N SER A 226 -14.77 -11.57 -11.96
CA SER A 226 -15.79 -11.82 -10.94
C SER A 226 -16.95 -10.82 -10.98
N SER A 227 -16.73 -9.60 -11.46
CA SER A 227 -17.79 -8.59 -11.64
C SER A 227 -18.78 -8.90 -12.77
N GLU A 228 -18.43 -9.78 -13.71
CA GLU A 228 -19.37 -10.29 -14.73
C GLU A 228 -20.30 -11.37 -14.16
N LEU A 229 -19.85 -12.07 -13.11
CA LEU A 229 -20.60 -13.14 -12.45
C LEU A 229 -21.36 -12.67 -11.20
N SER A 230 -20.94 -11.58 -10.57
CA SER A 230 -21.57 -11.02 -9.36
C SER A 230 -21.91 -9.54 -9.52
N ILE A 231 -23.20 -9.24 -9.39
CA ILE A 231 -23.73 -7.87 -9.32
C ILE A 231 -23.19 -7.14 -8.08
N GLU A 232 -22.91 -7.85 -6.99
CA GLU A 232 -22.36 -7.24 -5.78
C GLU A 232 -20.94 -6.74 -6.00
N ILE A 233 -20.08 -7.56 -6.61
CA ILE A 233 -18.71 -7.19 -6.96
C ILE A 233 -18.71 -6.01 -7.92
N LYS A 234 -19.55 -6.04 -8.96
CA LYS A 234 -19.68 -4.92 -9.90
C LYS A 234 -19.98 -3.61 -9.19
N LYS A 235 -20.95 -3.60 -8.27
CA LYS A 235 -21.30 -2.41 -7.47
C LYS A 235 -20.15 -1.97 -6.56
N MET A 236 -19.43 -2.90 -5.94
CA MET A 236 -18.26 -2.59 -5.12
C MET A 236 -17.16 -1.92 -5.95
N ASN A 237 -16.86 -2.44 -7.14
CA ASN A 237 -15.87 -1.89 -8.06
C ASN A 237 -16.24 -0.49 -8.56
N GLU A 238 -17.50 -0.30 -8.96
CA GLU A 238 -18.01 1.01 -9.38
C GLU A 238 -17.92 2.05 -8.24
N ASN A 239 -18.28 1.66 -7.02
CA ASN A 239 -18.18 2.52 -5.85
C ASN A 239 -16.73 2.85 -5.49
N ALA A 240 -15.85 1.85 -5.51
CA ALA A 240 -14.43 2.01 -5.23
C ALA A 240 -13.76 2.94 -6.25
N LYS A 241 -14.03 2.74 -7.54
CA LYS A 241 -13.53 3.59 -8.62
C LYS A 241 -13.95 5.04 -8.42
N ARG A 242 -15.25 5.27 -8.23
CA ARG A 242 -15.79 6.62 -7.99
C ARG A 242 -15.16 7.27 -6.76
N LYS A 243 -15.04 6.52 -5.66
CA LYS A 243 -14.44 7.03 -4.42
C LYS A 243 -12.96 7.42 -4.62
N ALA A 244 -12.18 6.58 -5.29
CA ALA A 244 -10.78 6.86 -5.58
C ALA A 244 -10.60 8.08 -6.51
N GLU A 245 -11.44 8.20 -7.55
CA GLU A 245 -11.44 9.33 -8.48
C GLU A 245 -11.85 10.65 -7.82
N GLU A 246 -12.83 10.61 -6.92
CA GLU A 246 -13.28 11.75 -6.10
C GLU A 246 -12.18 12.17 -5.10
N GLY A 247 -11.48 11.20 -4.51
CA GLY A 247 -10.53 11.40 -3.43
C GLY A 247 -11.20 11.61 -2.07
N MET A 248 -10.38 11.89 -1.06
CA MET A 248 -10.82 12.14 0.31
C MET A 248 -10.75 13.63 0.64
N TYR A 249 -11.88 14.20 1.06
CA TYR A 249 -12.00 15.59 1.50
C TYR A 249 -12.07 15.62 3.02
N VAL A 250 -11.00 16.05 3.68
CA VAL A 250 -10.88 16.00 5.13
C VAL A 250 -11.15 17.35 5.75
N LYS A 251 -12.13 17.39 6.66
CA LYS A 251 -12.39 18.52 7.55
C LYS A 251 -11.80 18.24 8.93
N ILE A 252 -10.96 19.16 9.40
CA ILE A 252 -10.47 19.19 10.76
C ILE A 252 -11.55 19.79 11.65
N ILE A 253 -12.00 19.02 12.65
CA ILE A 253 -12.98 19.47 13.64
C ILE A 253 -12.26 20.01 14.87
N SER A 254 -11.25 19.28 15.33
CA SER A 254 -10.39 19.64 16.46
C SER A 254 -8.99 19.09 16.24
N ASN A 255 -8.00 19.86 16.67
CA ASN A 255 -6.57 19.59 16.55
C ASN A 255 -5.87 20.31 17.70
#